data_AF-A0A645HVI4-F1
#
_entry.id   AF-A0A645HVI4-F1
#
_cell.length_a   1.000
_cell.length_b   1.000
_cell.length_c   1.000
_cell.angle_alpha   90.00
_cell.angle_beta   90.00
_cell.angle_gamma   90.00
#
_symmetry.space_group_name_H-M   'P 1'
#
loop_
_entity.id
_entity.type
_entity.pdbx_description
1 polymer ?
#
loop_
_entity_poly.entity_id
_entity_poly.type
_entity_poly.pdbx_seq_one_letter_code
_entity_poly.pdbx_strand_id
1 'polypeptide(L)'
;MAFDFSWFKGHIPEVSSAGEDKELEVLLLKEGVYIEYLEDVVVYDEKIVDPESFSRQRRRWLAAQYGTLKQAIKELPGAIITRNWDYCNKLFQWMMLPRVLLLGTISFLAFVFTLFRWQWSLKWWGLLFCLVVAFSMALPDELFDKRLKKALRKIPLLFFLMFVNLFRLKGVNRKFIHTRHGD
;
A
#
# COMPACT_ATOMS: atom_id res chain seq x y z
N MET A 1 -4.62 -2.92 -16.63
CA MET A 1 -6.09 -2.89 -16.47
C MET A 1 -6.70 -2.86 -17.86
N ALA A 2 -7.85 -3.52 -18.04
CA ALA A 2 -8.62 -3.42 -19.28
C ALA A 2 -9.78 -2.45 -19.03
N PHE A 3 -9.98 -1.51 -19.94
CA PHE A 3 -11.05 -0.52 -19.87
C PHE A 3 -11.82 -0.52 -21.18
N ASP A 4 -13.10 -0.17 -21.11
CA ASP A 4 -13.83 0.23 -22.32
C ASP A 4 -13.14 1.44 -22.95
N PHE A 5 -12.91 1.40 -24.26
CA PHE A 5 -12.16 2.45 -24.96
C PHE A 5 -12.89 3.80 -24.91
N SER A 6 -14.21 3.81 -25.01
CA SER A 6 -15.01 5.04 -24.99
C SER A 6 -14.97 5.68 -23.61
N TRP A 7 -15.11 4.86 -22.57
CA TRP A 7 -14.97 5.30 -21.19
C TRP A 7 -13.56 5.84 -20.91
N PHE A 8 -12.52 5.10 -21.28
CA PHE A 8 -11.13 5.50 -21.06
C PHE A 8 -10.78 6.82 -21.76
N LYS A 9 -11.18 6.98 -23.03
CA LYS A 9 -10.94 8.19 -23.80
C LYS A 9 -11.59 9.43 -23.19
N GLY A 10 -12.75 9.28 -22.56
CA GLY A 10 -13.46 10.37 -21.89
C GLY A 10 -12.78 10.84 -20.60
N HIS A 11 -12.22 9.90 -19.84
CA HIS A 11 -11.76 10.16 -18.46
C HIS A 11 -10.24 10.33 -18.33
N ILE A 12 -9.44 9.84 -19.29
CA ILE A 12 -7.98 10.02 -19.27
C ILE A 12 -7.50 11.48 -19.16
N PRO A 13 -8.20 12.51 -19.69
CA PRO A 13 -7.79 13.90 -19.52
C PRO A 13 -7.96 14.45 -18.09
N GLU A 14 -8.78 13.79 -17.26
CA GLU A 14 -9.02 14.20 -15.87
C GLU A 14 -7.93 13.71 -14.91
N VAL A 15 -7.13 12.76 -15.36
CA VAL A 15 -6.04 12.14 -14.61
C VAL A 15 -4.79 13.01 -14.73
N SER A 16 -4.20 13.42 -13.60
CA SER A 16 -3.07 14.36 -13.61
C SER A 16 -1.89 13.94 -12.73
N SER A 17 -2.01 12.87 -11.95
CA SER A 17 -0.97 12.50 -10.98
C SER A 17 -0.10 11.33 -11.41
N ALA A 18 1.05 11.21 -10.74
CA ALA A 18 2.06 10.16 -10.91
C ALA A 18 1.57 8.73 -10.59
N GLY A 19 0.28 8.55 -10.27
CA GLY A 19 -0.40 7.29 -9.99
C GLY A 19 -1.72 7.19 -10.78
N GLU A 20 -1.63 7.40 -12.09
CA GLU A 20 -2.74 7.42 -13.06
C GLU A 20 -3.72 6.27 -12.86
N ASP A 21 -3.19 5.05 -12.70
CA ASP A 21 -3.96 3.83 -12.43
C ASP A 21 -4.94 3.95 -11.26
N LYS A 22 -4.52 4.58 -10.17
CA LYS A 22 -5.36 4.74 -8.98
C LYS A 22 -6.46 5.75 -9.19
N GLU A 23 -6.20 6.81 -9.95
CA GLU A 23 -7.21 7.85 -10.24
C GLU A 23 -8.31 7.29 -11.13
N LEU A 24 -7.94 6.52 -12.17
CA LEU A 24 -8.90 5.79 -13.00
C LEU A 24 -9.74 4.82 -12.18
N GLU A 25 -9.12 4.10 -11.23
CA GLU A 25 -9.85 3.22 -10.31
C GLU A 25 -10.86 3.99 -9.42
N VAL A 26 -10.50 5.20 -8.95
CA VAL A 26 -11.44 6.06 -8.20
C VAL A 26 -12.61 6.49 -9.08
N LEU A 27 -12.36 6.88 -10.34
CA LEU A 27 -13.42 7.33 -11.25
C LEU A 27 -14.43 6.21 -11.51
N LEU A 28 -13.96 5.00 -11.80
CA LEU A 28 -14.82 3.82 -11.93
C LEU A 28 -15.68 3.59 -10.68
N LEU A 29 -15.06 3.62 -9.50
CA LEU A 29 -15.78 3.41 -8.25
C LEU A 29 -16.80 4.53 -7.99
N LYS A 30 -16.47 5.80 -8.28
CA LYS A 30 -17.39 6.94 -8.13
C LYS A 30 -18.61 6.83 -9.05
N GLU A 31 -18.44 6.28 -10.25
CA GLU A 31 -19.52 6.01 -11.20
C GLU A 31 -20.32 4.73 -10.88
N GLY A 32 -19.89 3.96 -9.88
CA GLY A 32 -20.52 2.70 -9.51
C GLY A 32 -20.23 1.57 -10.50
N VAL A 33 -19.16 1.68 -11.28
CA VAL A 33 -18.69 0.62 -12.17
C VAL A 33 -17.94 -0.42 -11.34
N TYR A 34 -18.40 -1.66 -11.38
CA TYR A 34 -17.77 -2.77 -10.69
C TYR A 34 -16.49 -3.21 -11.42
N ILE A 35 -15.45 -3.48 -10.63
CA ILE A 35 -14.15 -3.93 -11.14
C ILE A 35 -14.05 -5.43 -10.94
N GLU A 36 -13.97 -6.18 -12.03
CA GLU A 36 -13.82 -7.63 -12.02
C GLU A 36 -12.34 -8.03 -12.16
N TYR A 37 -11.95 -9.09 -11.43
CA TYR A 37 -10.62 -9.68 -11.54
C TYR A 37 -10.67 -10.84 -12.54
N LEU A 38 -9.98 -10.68 -13.67
CA LEU A 38 -9.87 -11.71 -14.70
C LEU A 38 -8.65 -12.60 -14.44
N GLU A 39 -8.86 -13.76 -13.84
CA GLU A 39 -7.77 -14.70 -13.48
C GLU A 39 -7.07 -15.28 -14.72
N ASP A 40 -7.81 -15.52 -15.80
CA ASP A 40 -7.30 -16.15 -17.02
C ASP A 40 -6.50 -15.21 -17.94
N VAL A 41 -6.47 -13.91 -17.64
CA VAL A 41 -5.82 -12.90 -18.48
C VAL A 41 -4.43 -12.58 -17.92
N VAL A 42 -3.41 -13.21 -18.51
CA VAL A 42 -2.00 -13.02 -18.11
C VAL A 42 -1.39 -11.81 -18.84
N VAL A 43 -0.83 -10.87 -18.07
CA VAL A 43 -0.09 -9.72 -18.58
C VAL A 43 1.36 -9.78 -18.09
N TYR A 44 2.31 -9.66 -19.00
CA TYR A 44 3.75 -9.66 -18.69
C TYR A 44 4.26 -8.23 -18.57
N ASP A 45 4.91 -7.93 -17.43
CA ASP A 45 5.54 -6.64 -17.16
C ASP A 45 7.01 -6.86 -16.79
N GLU A 46 7.90 -6.02 -17.32
CA GLU A 46 9.33 -6.13 -17.08
C GLU A 46 9.69 -5.50 -15.73
N LYS A 47 10.11 -6.33 -14.78
CA LYS A 47 10.63 -5.85 -13.49
C LYS A 47 12.14 -5.66 -13.56
N ILE A 48 12.57 -4.40 -13.54
CA ILE A 48 13.98 -4.04 -13.42
C ILE A 48 14.46 -4.36 -11.99
N VAL A 49 15.50 -5.19 -11.87
CA VAL A 49 15.99 -5.80 -10.61
C VAL A 49 17.15 -5.01 -9.99
N ASP A 50 17.17 -3.69 -10.11
CA ASP A 50 18.25 -2.89 -9.52
C ASP A 50 17.96 -2.58 -8.03
N PRO A 51 18.83 -2.93 -7.06
CA PRO A 51 18.60 -2.69 -5.64
C PRO A 51 18.48 -1.20 -5.26
N GLU A 52 19.17 -0.30 -5.96
CA GLU A 52 19.02 1.15 -5.73
C GLU A 52 17.66 1.66 -6.23
N SER A 53 17.20 1.16 -7.38
CA SER A 53 15.87 1.44 -7.92
C SER A 53 14.75 1.03 -6.96
N PHE A 54 14.92 -0.07 -6.21
CA PHE A 54 13.91 -0.56 -5.25
C PHE A 54 13.63 0.46 -4.14
N SER A 55 14.68 1.05 -3.55
CA SER A 55 14.52 2.03 -2.48
C SER A 55 13.88 3.33 -2.98
N ARG A 56 14.25 3.78 -4.20
CA ARG A 56 13.66 4.94 -4.86
C ARG A 56 12.18 4.72 -5.19
N GLN A 57 11.83 3.54 -5.72
CA GLN A 57 10.44 3.16 -5.94
C GLN A 57 9.66 3.19 -4.62
N ARG A 58 10.10 2.48 -3.57
CA ARG A 58 9.38 2.46 -2.28
C ARG A 58 9.17 3.85 -1.69
N ARG A 59 10.11 4.77 -1.88
CA ARG A 59 9.94 6.18 -1.48
C ARG A 59 8.87 6.89 -2.29
N ARG A 60 8.80 6.71 -3.61
CA ARG A 60 7.72 7.24 -4.46
C ARG A 60 6.36 6.68 -4.05
N TRP A 61 6.30 5.39 -3.75
CA TRP A 61 5.08 4.73 -3.27
C TRP A 61 4.63 5.28 -1.91
N LEU A 62 5.54 5.52 -0.97
CA LEU A 62 5.22 6.15 0.33
C LEU A 62 4.74 7.60 0.16
N ALA A 63 5.36 8.38 -0.75
CA ALA A 63 4.93 9.74 -1.05
C ALA A 63 3.53 9.77 -1.66
N ALA A 64 3.26 8.89 -2.63
CA ALA A 64 1.94 8.72 -3.22
C ALA A 64 0.91 8.29 -2.16
N GLN A 65 1.27 7.35 -1.28
CA GLN A 65 0.39 6.90 -0.19
C GLN A 65 -0.04 8.04 0.72
N TYR A 66 0.86 8.99 1.02
CA TYR A 66 0.50 10.17 1.82
C TYR A 66 -0.50 11.09 1.10
N GLY A 67 -0.32 11.30 -0.20
CA GLY A 67 -1.28 12.02 -1.04
C GLY A 67 -2.65 11.34 -1.08
N THR A 68 -2.66 10.04 -1.35
CA THR A 68 -3.86 9.20 -1.37
C THR A 68 -4.56 9.18 -0.01
N LEU A 69 -3.82 9.12 1.11
CA LEU A 69 -4.38 9.16 2.45
C LEU A 69 -5.14 10.47 2.72
N LYS A 70 -4.55 11.61 2.34
CA LYS A 70 -5.20 12.92 2.51
C LYS A 70 -6.49 13.02 1.69
N GLN A 71 -6.47 12.51 0.46
CA GLN A 71 -7.65 12.45 -0.39
C GLN A 71 -8.71 11.50 0.18
N ALA A 72 -8.31 10.30 0.61
CA ALA A 72 -9.21 9.30 1.18
C ALA A 72 -9.94 9.84 2.42
N ILE A 73 -9.23 10.52 3.33
CA ILE A 73 -9.87 11.14 4.51
C ILE A 73 -10.89 12.21 4.12
N LYS A 74 -10.62 12.99 3.06
CA LYS A 74 -11.53 14.04 2.58
C LYS A 74 -12.78 13.45 1.91
N GLU A 75 -12.63 12.36 1.16
CA GLU A 75 -13.70 11.78 0.35
C GLU A 75 -14.51 10.70 1.08
N LEU A 76 -13.98 10.11 2.16
CA LEU A 76 -14.65 9.08 2.95
C LEU A 76 -16.03 9.52 3.48
N PRO A 77 -16.22 10.72 4.05
CA PRO A 77 -17.53 11.15 4.52
C PRO A 77 -18.56 11.26 3.39
N GLY A 78 -18.14 11.73 2.20
CA GLY A 78 -19.00 11.84 1.02
C GLY A 78 -19.40 10.46 0.48
N ALA A 79 -18.45 9.51 0.45
CA ALA A 79 -18.68 8.14 0.02
C ALA A 79 -19.68 7.39 0.93
N ILE A 80 -19.64 7.67 2.24
CA ILE A 80 -20.59 7.12 3.21
C ILE A 80 -21.99 7.66 2.95
N ILE A 81 -22.12 8.97 2.67
CA ILE A 81 -23.41 9.60 2.37
C ILE A 81 -24.01 9.03 1.07
N THR A 82 -23.19 8.79 0.04
CA THR A 82 -23.64 8.22 -1.24
C THR A 82 -23.86 6.71 -1.18
N ARG A 83 -23.60 6.07 -0.03
CA ARG A 83 -23.76 4.62 0.22
C ARG A 83 -22.97 3.73 -0.75
N ASN A 84 -21.87 4.24 -1.29
CA ASN A 84 -20.99 3.47 -2.17
C ASN A 84 -20.01 2.65 -1.32
N TRP A 85 -20.41 1.44 -0.95
CA TRP A 85 -19.65 0.57 -0.05
C TRP A 85 -18.32 0.10 -0.64
N ASP A 86 -18.25 -0.15 -1.94
CA ASP A 86 -17.01 -0.55 -2.62
C ASP A 86 -16.00 0.58 -2.60
N TYR A 87 -16.47 1.81 -2.85
CA TYR A 87 -15.63 2.99 -2.74
C TYR A 87 -15.15 3.20 -1.29
N CYS A 88 -16.04 3.10 -0.29
CA CYS A 88 -15.67 3.16 1.12
C CYS A 88 -14.62 2.11 1.51
N ASN A 89 -14.81 0.86 1.08
CA ASN A 89 -13.88 -0.23 1.35
C ASN A 89 -12.50 0.08 0.74
N LYS A 90 -12.46 0.57 -0.51
CA LYS A 90 -11.20 0.95 -1.17
C LYS A 90 -10.49 2.09 -0.44
N LEU A 91 -11.23 3.13 -0.06
CA LEU A 91 -10.68 4.24 0.73
C LEU A 91 -10.11 3.75 2.06
N PHE A 92 -10.80 2.82 2.75
CA PHE A 92 -10.30 2.24 3.99
C PHE A 92 -9.00 1.45 3.79
N GLN A 93 -8.90 0.65 2.74
CA GLN A 93 -7.67 -0.06 2.38
C GLN A 93 -6.52 0.90 2.11
N TRP A 94 -6.79 2.06 1.49
CA TRP A 94 -5.77 3.09 1.24
C TRP A 94 -5.36 3.87 2.49
N MET A 95 -6.21 3.93 3.50
CA MET A 95 -5.82 4.50 4.79
C MET A 95 -4.82 3.63 5.56
N MET A 96 -4.73 2.33 5.23
CA MET A 96 -3.82 1.42 5.90
C MET A 96 -2.36 1.79 5.62
N LEU A 97 -1.56 1.84 6.70
CA LEU A 97 -0.12 1.98 6.61
C LEU A 97 0.47 0.73 5.92
N PRO A 98 1.59 0.85 5.16
CA PRO A 98 2.26 -0.32 4.62
C PRO A 98 2.50 -1.41 5.68
N ARG A 99 2.13 -2.65 5.36
CA ARG A 99 2.08 -3.79 6.30
C ARG A 99 3.38 -4.00 7.10
N VAL A 100 4.54 -3.77 6.47
CA VAL A 100 5.86 -3.87 7.13
C VAL A 100 6.03 -2.81 8.22
N LEU A 101 5.60 -1.58 7.97
CA LEU A 101 5.60 -0.52 8.99
C LEU A 101 4.62 -0.86 10.11
N LEU A 102 3.43 -1.32 9.78
CA LEU A 102 2.42 -1.70 10.77
C LEU A 102 2.94 -2.82 11.71
N LEU A 103 3.49 -3.90 11.14
CA LEU A 103 4.09 -5.00 11.90
C LEU A 103 5.25 -4.54 12.79
N GLY A 104 6.20 -3.77 12.22
CA GLY A 104 7.38 -3.32 12.97
C GLY A 104 7.03 -2.32 14.07
N THR A 105 6.05 -1.44 13.85
CA THR A 105 5.66 -0.43 14.84
C THR A 105 4.90 -1.07 16.00
N ILE A 106 3.96 -1.98 15.72
CA ILE A 106 3.23 -2.72 16.76
C ILE A 106 4.17 -3.61 17.57
N SER A 107 5.09 -4.31 16.90
CA SER A 107 6.10 -5.13 17.58
C SER A 107 7.01 -4.28 18.47
N PHE A 108 7.52 -3.16 17.95
CA PHE A 108 8.36 -2.24 18.71
C PHE A 108 7.64 -1.69 19.95
N LEU A 109 6.39 -1.24 19.80
CA LEU A 109 5.59 -0.74 20.92
C LEU A 109 5.30 -1.85 21.94
N ALA A 110 4.99 -3.08 21.51
CA ALA A 110 4.82 -4.21 22.42
C ALA A 110 6.06 -4.44 23.29
N PHE A 111 7.26 -4.46 22.70
CA PHE A 111 8.50 -4.63 23.47
C PHE A 111 8.79 -3.44 24.38
N VAL A 112 8.64 -2.21 23.90
CA VAL A 112 8.88 -1.00 24.69
C VAL A 112 7.94 -0.95 25.90
N PHE A 113 6.64 -1.13 25.70
CA PHE A 113 5.68 -1.11 26.80
C PHE A 113 5.85 -2.28 27.78
N THR A 114 6.37 -3.43 27.32
CA THR A 114 6.75 -4.54 28.21
C THR A 114 7.78 -4.08 29.24
N LEU A 115 8.79 -3.30 28.82
CA LEU A 115 9.87 -2.81 29.70
C LEU A 115 9.41 -1.69 30.64
N PHE A 116 8.50 -0.82 30.19
CA PHE A 116 8.01 0.29 31.01
C PHE A 116 6.86 -0.11 31.94
N ARG A 117 5.79 -0.71 31.40
CA ARG A 117 4.59 -1.13 32.15
C ARG A 117 3.87 -2.30 31.48
N TRP A 118 4.01 -3.50 32.05
CA TRP A 118 3.39 -4.74 31.57
C TRP A 118 1.89 -4.63 31.24
N GLN A 119 1.10 -3.93 32.08
CA GLN A 119 -0.35 -3.78 31.90
C GLN A 119 -0.73 -3.13 30.56
N TRP A 120 0.06 -2.14 30.11
CA TRP A 120 -0.17 -1.46 28.82
C TRP A 120 0.28 -2.32 27.65
N SER A 121 1.28 -3.18 27.87
CA SER A 121 1.80 -4.07 26.86
C SER A 121 0.81 -5.13 26.39
N LEU A 122 -0.13 -5.55 27.24
CA LEU A 122 -1.13 -6.57 26.90
C LEU A 122 -1.95 -6.20 25.65
N LYS A 123 -2.32 -4.92 25.52
CA LYS A 123 -3.06 -4.43 24.35
C LYS A 123 -2.24 -4.56 23.07
N TRP A 124 -0.94 -4.23 23.14
CA TRP A 124 -0.02 -4.30 22.00
C TRP A 124 0.31 -5.74 21.61
N TRP A 125 0.48 -6.63 22.59
CA TRP A 125 0.63 -8.07 22.35
C TRP A 125 -0.62 -8.68 21.74
N GLY A 126 -1.82 -8.30 22.21
CA GLY A 126 -3.09 -8.71 21.61
C GLY A 126 -3.21 -8.25 20.15
N LEU A 127 -2.89 -6.98 19.87
CA LEU A 127 -2.86 -6.45 18.50
C LEU A 127 -1.83 -7.17 17.61
N LEU A 128 -0.64 -7.44 18.15
CA LEU A 128 0.39 -8.18 17.42
C LEU A 128 -0.08 -9.59 17.09
N PHE A 129 -0.72 -10.27 18.04
CA PHE A 129 -1.28 -11.59 17.84
C PHE A 129 -2.36 -11.60 16.75
N CYS A 130 -3.34 -10.69 16.82
CA CYS A 130 -4.37 -10.56 15.79
C CYS A 130 -3.77 -10.28 14.41
N LEU A 131 -2.74 -9.44 14.34
CA LEU A 131 -2.05 -9.14 13.08
C LEU A 131 -1.34 -10.35 12.49
N VAL A 132 -0.65 -11.13 13.33
CA VAL A 132 0.03 -12.36 12.91
C VAL A 132 -0.99 -13.36 12.38
N VAL A 133 -2.12 -13.55 13.08
CA VAL A 133 -3.21 -14.43 12.63
C VAL A 133 -3.76 -13.97 11.28
N ALA A 134 -4.03 -12.67 11.12
CA ALA A 134 -4.53 -12.11 9.86
C ALA A 134 -3.56 -12.33 8.70
N PHE A 135 -2.25 -12.19 8.91
CA PHE A 135 -1.25 -12.49 7.88
C PHE A 135 -1.13 -13.99 7.60
N SER A 136 -1.25 -14.84 8.60
CA SER A 136 -1.25 -16.29 8.40
C SER A 136 -2.47 -16.73 7.56
N MET A 137 -3.65 -16.15 7.80
CA MET A 137 -4.85 -16.44 6.99
C MET A 137 -4.73 -15.93 5.55
N ALA A 138 -3.97 -14.86 5.32
CA ALA A 138 -3.78 -14.27 4.00
C ALA A 138 -2.67 -14.94 3.17
N LEU A 139 -1.80 -15.76 3.79
CA LEU A 139 -0.75 -16.48 3.08
C LEU A 139 -1.24 -17.89 2.70
N PRO A 140 -1.20 -18.27 1.42
CA PRO A 140 -1.42 -19.66 1.03
C PRO A 140 -0.34 -20.58 1.62
N ASP A 141 -0.72 -21.81 1.95
CA ASP A 141 0.15 -22.81 2.60
C ASP A 141 1.44 -23.08 1.80
N GLU A 142 1.38 -22.97 0.47
CA GLU A 142 2.51 -23.14 -0.45
C GLU A 142 3.66 -22.16 -0.20
N LEU A 143 3.37 -20.99 0.39
CA LEU A 143 4.38 -19.97 0.69
C LEU A 143 5.07 -20.19 2.04
N PHE A 144 4.62 -21.12 2.89
CA PHE A 144 5.21 -21.45 4.20
C PHE A 144 6.50 -22.29 4.11
N ASP A 145 7.40 -21.94 3.19
CA ASP A 145 8.67 -22.63 2.99
C ASP A 145 9.88 -21.80 3.51
N LYS A 146 11.11 -22.30 3.29
CA LYS A 146 12.39 -21.62 3.56
C LYS A 146 12.46 -20.21 2.99
N ARG A 147 11.71 -19.95 1.91
CA ARG A 147 11.56 -18.62 1.29
C ARG A 147 10.94 -17.61 2.26
N LEU A 148 9.88 -18.00 2.98
CA LEU A 148 9.25 -17.16 4.00
C LEU A 148 10.21 -16.87 5.16
N LYS A 149 10.93 -17.89 5.65
CA LYS A 149 11.95 -17.69 6.71
C LYS A 149 13.03 -16.68 6.30
N LYS A 150 13.49 -16.75 5.04
CA LYS A 150 14.46 -15.78 4.49
C LYS A 150 13.86 -14.38 4.37
N ALA A 151 12.59 -14.26 3.97
CA ALA A 151 11.88 -12.99 3.91
C ALA A 151 11.67 -12.37 5.30
N LEU A 152 11.24 -13.17 6.29
CA LEU A 152 11.06 -12.77 7.68
C LEU A 152 12.34 -12.18 8.28
N ARG A 153 13.51 -12.79 8.01
CA ARG A 153 14.81 -12.26 8.48
C ARG A 153 15.15 -10.89 7.89
N LYS A 154 14.62 -10.55 6.71
CA LYS A 154 14.81 -9.24 6.08
C LYS A 154 13.81 -8.19 6.55
N ILE A 155 12.74 -8.57 7.25
CA ILE A 155 11.70 -7.64 7.72
C ILE A 155 12.26 -6.53 8.61
N PRO A 156 13.14 -6.78 9.61
CA PRO A 156 13.66 -5.72 10.46
C PRO A 156 14.44 -4.66 9.67
N LEU A 157 15.26 -5.10 8.72
CA LEU A 157 15.99 -4.20 7.83
C LEU A 157 15.05 -3.39 6.94
N LEU A 158 14.05 -4.05 6.34
CA LEU A 158 13.03 -3.39 5.53
C LEU A 158 12.21 -2.37 6.34
N PHE A 159 11.84 -2.71 7.57
CA PHE A 159 11.16 -1.80 8.49
C PHE A 159 12.01 -0.56 8.76
N PHE A 160 13.29 -0.73 9.10
CA PHE A 160 14.18 0.41 9.34
C PHE A 160 14.33 1.29 8.10
N LEU A 161 14.54 0.69 6.91
CA LEU A 161 14.63 1.43 5.65
C LEU A 161 13.33 2.19 5.34
N MET A 162 12.17 1.57 5.57
CA MET A 162 10.87 2.23 5.38
C MET A 162 10.63 3.33 6.41
N PHE A 163 11.02 3.11 7.66
CA PHE A 163 10.91 4.10 8.74
C PHE A 163 11.76 5.33 8.45
N VAL A 164 13.04 5.14 8.07
CA VAL A 164 13.91 6.24 7.64
C VAL A 164 13.35 6.96 6.41
N ASN A 165 12.76 6.22 5.47
CA ASN A 165 12.14 6.82 4.30
C ASN A 165 10.96 7.72 4.65
N LEU A 166 10.19 7.46 5.72
CA LEU A 166 9.11 8.36 6.18
C LEU A 166 9.64 9.75 6.54
N PHE A 167 10.78 9.84 7.22
CA PHE A 167 11.39 11.14 7.58
C PHE A 167 12.06 11.83 6.39
N ARG A 168 12.49 11.07 5.38
CA ARG A 168 13.09 11.58 4.13
C ARG A 168 12.07 11.90 3.02
N LEU A 169 10.76 11.93 3.34
CA LEU A 169 9.70 12.27 2.38
C LEU A 169 9.66 13.75 1.98
N LYS A 170 10.25 14.66 2.78
CA LYS A 170 10.36 16.09 2.44
C LYS A 170 11.25 16.28 1.21
N GLY A 171 10.64 16.39 0.03
CA GLY A 171 11.33 16.78 -1.21
C GLY A 171 11.05 15.92 -2.45
N VAL A 172 10.42 14.74 -2.30
CA VAL A 172 10.18 13.81 -3.44
C VAL A 172 9.01 14.25 -4.32
N ASN A 173 8.09 15.07 -3.80
CA ASN A 173 6.87 15.47 -4.49
C ASN A 173 7.07 16.53 -5.59
N ARG A 174 8.31 16.86 -5.98
CA ARG A 174 8.61 17.93 -6.94
C ARG A 174 9.26 17.50 -8.26
N LYS A 175 9.65 16.23 -8.43
CA LYS A 175 10.27 15.79 -9.70
C LYS A 175 9.77 14.41 -10.11
N PHE A 176 9.08 14.35 -11.25
CA PHE A 176 8.96 13.13 -12.04
C PHE A 176 10.39 12.66 -12.36
N ILE A 177 10.82 11.58 -11.71
CA ILE A 177 12.10 10.94 -12.06
C ILE A 177 11.77 10.04 -13.24
N HIS A 178 12.08 10.50 -14.46
CA HIS A 178 12.11 9.64 -15.63
C HIS A 178 13.10 8.50 -15.36
N THR A 179 12.62 7.26 -15.42
CA THR A 179 13.47 6.08 -15.48
C THR A 179 14.22 6.11 -16.81
N ARG A 180 15.52 6.45 -16.80
CA ARG A 180 16.38 6.24 -17.96
C ARG A 180 16.37 4.75 -18.27
N HIS A 181 15.87 4.41 -19.46
CA HIS A 181 16.10 3.10 -20.04
C HIS A 181 17.55 3.12 -20.53
N GLY A 182 18.31 2.08 -20.22
CA GLY A 182 19.68 1.96 -20.71
C GLY A 182 19.67 1.83 -22.22
N ASP A 183 20.65 2.44 -22.88
CA ASP A 183 21.08 2.04 -24.22
C ASP A 183 21.64 0.61 -24.18
#